data_AF-A0A8T4LVB2-F1
#
_entry.id   AF-A0A8T4LVB2-F1
#
_cell.length_a   1.000
_cell.length_b   1.000
_cell.length_c   1.000
_cell.angle_alpha   90.00
_cell.angle_beta   90.00
_cell.angle_gamma   90.00
#
_symmetry.space_group_name_H-M   'P 1'
#
loop_
_entity.id
_entity.type
_entity.pdbx_description
1 polymer ?
#
loop_
_entity_poly.entity_id
_entity_poly.type
_entity_poly.pdbx_seq_one_letter_code
_entity_poly.pdbx_strand_id
1 'polypeptide(L)' 'MNFKWNEINVDGLEKLIKLNLGNHPSDTIELSDLPESYYTQLKTRLSGSYEVMGTISIQSNRDEKYLLHIRRK' A
#
# COMPACT_ATOMS: atom_id res chain seq x y z
N MET A 1 -15.70 10.35 1.72
CA MET A 1 -15.20 9.83 3.01
C MET A 1 -13.76 10.30 3.16
N ASN A 2 -13.44 11.10 4.18
CA ASN A 2 -12.06 11.49 4.49
C ASN A 2 -11.45 10.43 5.41
N PHE A 3 -10.57 9.59 4.86
CA PHE A 3 -9.85 8.58 5.62
C PHE A 3 -8.80 9.24 6.52
N LYS A 4 -8.94 9.08 7.83
CA LYS A 4 -7.91 9.47 8.80
C LYS A 4 -7.07 8.23 9.12
N TRP A 5 -5.77 8.27 8.80
CA TRP A 5 -4.80 7.21 9.04
C TRP A 5 -4.55 6.87 10.52
N ASN A 6 -5.21 7.56 11.45
CA ASN A 6 -4.90 7.53 12.88
C ASN A 6 -5.29 6.21 13.60
N GLU A 7 -5.99 5.28 12.93
CA GLU A 7 -6.47 4.03 13.55
C GLU A 7 -6.03 2.74 12.84
N ILE A 8 -5.44 2.81 11.64
CA ILE A 8 -5.06 1.60 10.88
C ILE A 8 -3.54 1.48 10.85
N ASN A 9 -3.02 0.49 11.58
CA ASN A 9 -1.60 0.13 11.53
C ASN A 9 -1.27 -0.71 10.28
N VAL A 10 0.02 -0.99 10.08
CA VAL A 10 0.51 -1.76 8.91
C VAL A 10 -0.14 -3.15 8.80
N ASP A 11 -0.39 -3.83 9.92
CA ASP A 11 -1.05 -5.14 9.96
C ASP A 11 -2.52 -5.06 9.54
N GLY A 12 -3.21 -3.98 9.91
CA GLY A 12 -4.58 -3.69 9.48
C GLY A 12 -4.67 -3.49 7.98
N LEU A 13 -3.76 -2.69 7.40
CA LEU A 13 -3.67 -2.49 5.96
C LEU A 13 -3.39 -3.80 5.22
N GLU A 14 -2.42 -4.57 5.70
CA GLU A 14 -2.08 -5.88 5.12
C GLU A 14 -3.30 -6.82 5.07
N LYS A 15 -4.08 -6.90 6.15
CA LYS A 15 -5.31 -7.71 6.21
C LYS A 15 -6.36 -7.24 5.20
N LEU A 16 -6.58 -5.93 5.09
CA LEU A 16 -7.55 -5.37 4.15
C LEU A 16 -7.17 -5.68 2.70
N ILE A 17 -5.88 -5.52 2.36
CA ILE A 17 -5.34 -5.82 1.03
C ILE A 17 -5.54 -7.31 0.72
N LYS A 18 -5.17 -8.19 1.66
CA LYS A 18 -5.32 -9.64 1.51
C LYS A 18 -6.78 -10.06 1.35
N LEU A 19 -7.68 -9.47 2.13
CA LEU A 19 -9.11 -9.75 2.06
C LEU A 19 -9.70 -9.31 0.72
N ASN A 20 -9.39 -8.09 0.29
CA ASN A 20 -9.90 -7.53 -0.96
C ASN A 20 -9.37 -8.32 -2.18
N LEU A 21 -8.05 -8.53 -2.30
CA LEU A 21 -7.47 -9.35 -3.38
C LEU A 21 -7.79 -10.85 -3.25
N GLY A 22 -8.25 -11.29 -2.09
CA GLY A 22 -8.81 -12.61 -1.87
C GLY A 22 -10.18 -12.77 -2.53
N ASN A 23 -11.03 -11.75 -2.37
CA ASN A 23 -12.38 -11.71 -2.95
C ASN A 23 -12.38 -11.30 -4.44
N HIS A 24 -11.46 -10.42 -4.82
CA HIS A 24 -11.33 -9.85 -6.16
C HIS A 24 -9.88 -10.02 -6.65
N PRO A 25 -9.48 -11.23 -7.08
CA PRO A 25 -8.08 -11.51 -7.44
C PRO A 25 -7.57 -10.75 -8.66
N SER A 26 -8.47 -10.25 -9.51
CA SER A 26 -8.13 -9.44 -10.68
C SER A 26 -7.99 -7.94 -10.36
N ASP A 27 -8.34 -7.52 -9.15
CA ASP A 27 -8.25 -6.11 -8.77
C ASP A 27 -6.81 -5.70 -8.50
N THR A 28 -6.58 -4.39 -8.58
CA THR A 28 -5.32 -3.76 -8.18
C THR A 28 -5.64 -2.76 -7.09
N ILE A 29 -4.93 -2.87 -5.95
CA ILE A 29 -5.07 -1.95 -4.84
C ILE A 29 -3.96 -0.91 -4.95
N GLU A 30 -4.35 0.35 -4.93
CA GLU A 30 -3.45 1.49 -4.86
C GLU A 30 -3.51 2.09 -3.45
N LEU A 31 -2.34 2.26 -2.84
CA LEU A 31 -2.17 3.00 -1.59
C LEU A 31 -1.32 4.22 -1.87
N SER A 32 -1.87 5.42 -1.67
CA SER A 32 -1.16 6.69 -1.81
C SER A 32 -0.90 7.34 -0.46
N ASP A 33 0.02 8.30 -0.45
CA ASP A 33 0.35 9.14 0.71
C ASP A 33 0.68 8.31 1.97
N LEU A 34 1.31 7.14 1.75
CA LEU A 34 1.78 6.29 2.85
C LEU A 34 2.98 6.93 3.54
N PRO A 35 3.10 6.80 4.87
CA PRO A 35 4.39 7.00 5.52
C PRO A 35 5.44 6.04 4.94
N GLU A 36 6.68 6.50 4.78
CA GLU A 36 7.81 5.68 4.30
C GLU A 36 7.92 4.33 5.02
N SER A 37 7.73 4.35 6.34
CA SER A 37 7.79 3.15 7.19
C SER A 37 6.68 2.14 6.86
N TYR A 38 5.50 2.59 6.45
CA TYR A 38 4.38 1.73 6.06
C TYR A 38 4.61 1.20 4.65
N TYR A 39 5.04 2.07 3.74
CA TYR A 39 5.44 1.71 2.38
C TYR A 39 6.47 0.57 2.38
N THR A 40 7.55 0.73 3.16
CA THR A 40 8.66 -0.24 3.21
C THR A 40 8.22 -1.58 3.80
N GLN A 41 7.44 -1.56 4.88
CA GLN A 41 6.94 -2.77 5.53
C GLN A 41 5.93 -3.52 4.66
N LEU A 42 4.93 -2.83 4.09
CA LEU A 42 3.93 -3.46 3.22
C LEU A 42 4.57 -4.04 1.98
N LYS A 43 5.48 -3.29 1.33
CA LYS A 43 6.23 -3.78 0.17
C LYS A 43 6.96 -5.07 0.50
N THR A 44 7.70 -5.11 1.60
CA THR A 44 8.47 -6.29 2.01
C THR A 44 7.56 -7.48 2.33
N ARG A 45 6.52 -7.27 3.13
CA ARG A 45 5.63 -8.35 3.58
C ARG A 45 4.77 -8.93 2.47
N LEU A 46 4.31 -8.09 1.54
CA LEU A 46 3.40 -8.50 0.47
C LEU A 46 4.13 -9.03 -0.77
N SER A 47 5.40 -8.66 -1.00
CA SER A 47 6.17 -9.07 -2.19
C SER A 47 6.31 -10.59 -2.38
N GLY A 48 6.09 -11.39 -1.34
CA GLY A 48 6.05 -12.85 -1.45
C GLY A 48 4.85 -13.34 -2.28
N SER A 49 3.64 -13.01 -1.81
CA SER A 49 2.37 -13.52 -2.36
C SER A 49 1.72 -12.61 -3.39
N TYR A 50 2.13 -11.34 -3.47
CA TYR A 50 1.55 -10.32 -4.33
C TYR A 50 2.63 -9.67 -5.18
N GLU A 51 2.25 -9.18 -6.34
CA GLU A 51 3.07 -8.28 -7.13
C GLU A 51 2.90 -6.87 -6.55
N VAL A 52 3.99 -6.31 -6.04
CA VAL A 52 3.99 -5.01 -5.37
C VAL A 52 4.92 -4.06 -6.13
N MET A 53 4.34 -3.09 -6.81
CA MET A 53 5.07 -2.03 -7.50
C MET A 53 5.03 -0.76 -6.65
N GLY A 54 6.19 -0.35 -6.15
CA GLY A 54 6.30 0.86 -5.34
C GLY A 54 6.84 2.03 -6.14
N THR A 55 6.12 3.15 -6.12
CA THR A 55 6.52 4.40 -6.78
C THR A 55 6.76 5.46 -5.71
N ILE A 56 7.88 6.17 -5.80
CA ILE A 56 8.19 7.31 -4.93
C ILE A 56 8.19 8.55 -5.82
N SER A 57 7.26 9.47 -5.58
CA SER A 57 7.19 10.75 -6.30
C SER A 57 7.71 11.86 -5.40
N ILE A 58 8.81 12.50 -5.79
CA ILE A 58 9.39 13.63 -5.08
C ILE A 58 8.81 14.92 -5.69
N GLN A 59 7.93 15.63 -4.97
CA GLN A 59 7.49 16.95 -5.42
C GLN A 59 8.50 18.02 -4.98
N SER A 60 8.64 19.09 -5.79
CA SER A 60 9.65 20.16 -5.62
C SER A 60 9.66 20.87 -4.25
N ASN A 61 8.69 20.61 -3.38
CA ASN A 61 8.60 21.12 -2.00
C ASN A 61 9.11 20.15 -0.91
N ARG A 62 9.89 19.12 -1.26
CA ARG A 62 10.42 18.08 -0.34
C ARG A 62 9.35 17.17 0.29
N ASP A 63 8.16 17.12 -0.30
CA ASP A 63 7.14 16.14 0.09
C ASP A 63 7.33 14.89 -0.78
N GLU A 64 7.75 13.80 -0.15
CA GLU A 64 7.88 12.50 -0.79
C GLU A 64 6.56 11.76 -0.69
N LYS A 65 5.97 11.45 -1.84
CA LYS A 65 4.76 10.66 -1.92
C LYS A 65 5.10 9.21 -2.19
N TYR A 66 4.84 8.37 -1.20
CA TYR A 66 5.00 6.93 -1.28
C TYR A 66 3.71 6.28 -1.76
N LEU A 67 3.78 5.63 -2.92
CA LEU A 67 2.67 4.94 -3.58
C LEU A 67 2.98 3.46 -3.70
N LEU A 68 2.05 2.59 -3.32
CA LEU A 68 2.12 1.15 -3.59
C LEU A 68 0.96 0.72 -4.47
N HIS A 69 1.29 0.06 -5.58
CA HIS A 69 0.37 -0.73 -6.38
C HIS A 69 0.54 -2.20 -6.04
N ILE A 70 -0.54 -2.86 -5.66
CA ILE A 70 -0.53 -4.24 -5.20
C ILE A 70 -1.58 -5.02 -5.97
N ARG A 71 -1.16 -6.11 -6.62
CA ARG A 71 -2.06 -7.06 -7.27
C ARG A 71 -1.64 -8.49 -6.97
N ARG A 72 -2.54 -9.45 -7.17
CA ARG A 72 -2.21 -10.87 -7.01
C ARG A 72 -1.29 -11.34 -8.15
N LYS A 73 -0.31 -12.18 -7.82
CA LYS A 73 0.54 -12.87 -8.81
C LYS A 73 -0.23 -14.00 -9.49
#